data_AF-A0A0M0GNK0-F1
#
_entry.id   AF-A0A0M0GNK0-F1
#
_cell.length_a   1.000
_cell.length_b   1.000
_cell.length_c   1.000
_cell.angle_alpha   90.00
_cell.angle_beta   90.00
_cell.angle_gamma   90.00
#
_symmetry.space_group_name_H-M   'P 1'
#
loop_
_entity.id
_entity.type
_entity.pdbx_description
1 polymer ?
#
loop_
_entity_poly.entity_id
_entity_poly.type
_entity_poly.pdbx_seq_one_letter_code
_entity_poly.pdbx_strand_id
1 'polypeptide(L)'
;MDGVVGNLSLYDWHYVPPELDKHHWRRFFVKVENDKRVAHLHLMQEGEERWGEQLEFRTRADGHLADQYAALKRRIAQKFNHDREKYTEAKTAFINKVLRQ
;
A
#
# COMPACT_ATOMS: atom_id res chain seq x y z
N MET A 1 -6.07 13.04 16.59
CA MET A 1 -4.92 12.51 15.80
C MET A 1 -3.70 12.35 16.68
N ASP A 2 -3.35 13.36 17.47
CA ASP A 2 -2.12 13.40 18.27
C ASP A 2 -1.95 12.22 19.23
N GLY A 3 -3.04 11.73 19.85
CA GLY A 3 -2.98 10.54 20.70
C GLY A 3 -2.61 9.24 19.95
N VAL A 4 -3.10 9.06 18.72
CA VAL A 4 -2.78 7.88 17.90
C VAL A 4 -1.34 7.94 17.41
N VAL A 5 -0.91 9.11 16.95
CA VAL A 5 0.47 9.32 16.50
C VAL A 5 1.46 9.11 17.64
N GLY A 6 1.20 9.70 18.82
CA GLY A 6 2.06 9.55 19.99
C GLY A 6 2.12 8.11 20.51
N ASN A 7 1.00 7.39 20.54
CA ASN A 7 1.02 5.98 20.94
C ASN A 7 1.79 5.10 19.95
N LEU A 8 1.58 5.29 18.65
CA LEU A 8 2.24 4.49 17.62
C LEU A 8 3.74 4.78 17.53
N SER A 9 4.18 6.00 17.79
CA SER A 9 5.60 6.34 17.80
C SER A 9 6.39 5.61 18.88
N LEU A 10 5.74 5.20 19.98
CA LEU A 10 6.38 4.38 21.03
C LEU A 10 6.77 2.98 20.53
N TYR A 11 6.26 2.56 19.36
CA TYR A 11 6.50 1.26 18.74
C TYR A 11 7.17 1.39 17.35
N ASP A 12 7.90 2.48 17.11
CA ASP A 12 8.65 2.78 15.89
C ASP A 12 7.79 2.96 14.63
N TRP A 13 6.53 3.36 14.80
CA TRP A 13 5.71 3.79 13.68
C TRP A 13 5.85 5.28 13.44
N HIS A 14 6.30 5.64 12.25
CA HIS A 14 6.47 7.02 11.83
C HIS A 14 5.28 7.46 11.00
N TYR A 15 4.57 8.50 11.47
CA TYR A 15 3.48 9.09 10.73
C TYR A 15 3.99 9.80 9.47
N VAL A 16 3.35 9.51 8.33
CA VAL A 16 3.60 10.19 7.06
C VAL A 16 2.51 11.26 6.88
N PRO A 17 2.87 12.56 6.89
CA PRO A 17 1.91 13.63 6.69
C PRO A 17 1.16 13.50 5.35
N PRO A 18 -0.12 13.91 5.27
CA PRO A 18 -0.93 13.79 4.05
C PRO A 18 -0.31 14.47 2.82
N GLU A 19 0.47 15.53 3.02
CA GLU A 19 1.18 16.27 1.97
C GLU A 19 2.26 15.40 1.29
N LEU A 20 2.86 14.48 2.05
CA LEU A 20 3.83 13.50 1.54
C LEU A 20 3.17 12.21 1.08
N ASP A 21 2.08 11.79 1.74
CA ASP A 21 1.35 10.57 1.38
C ASP A 21 0.53 10.75 0.09
N LYS A 22 0.11 11.98 -0.24
CA LYS A 22 -0.78 12.31 -1.37
C LYS A 22 -2.14 11.57 -1.32
N HIS A 23 -2.53 11.06 -0.16
CA HIS A 23 -3.76 10.29 0.06
C HIS A 23 -4.49 10.78 1.32
N HIS A 24 -5.45 11.69 1.15
CA HIS A 24 -6.17 12.30 2.28
C HIS A 24 -7.15 11.35 2.98
N TRP A 25 -7.57 10.28 2.30
CA TRP A 25 -8.51 9.25 2.77
C TRP A 25 -7.94 8.27 3.81
N ARG A 26 -6.62 8.33 4.07
CA ARG A 26 -5.98 7.49 5.09
C ARG A 26 -5.09 8.29 6.04
N ARG A 27 -4.66 7.61 7.09
CA ARG A 27 -3.50 7.98 7.91
C ARG A 27 -2.46 6.90 7.72
N PHE A 28 -1.31 7.30 7.21
CA PHE A 28 -0.27 6.38 6.79
C PHE A 28 0.90 6.41 7.77
N PHE A 29 1.33 5.23 8.19
CA PHE A 29 2.48 5.05 9.06
C PHE A 29 3.44 4.06 8.43
N VAL A 30 4.74 4.31 8.60
CA VAL A 30 5.81 3.42 8.15
C VAL A 30 6.64 2.98 9.34
N LYS A 31 6.97 1.69 9.40
CA LYS A 31 7.97 1.17 10.32
C LYS A 31 9.29 0.97 9.58
N VAL A 32 10.38 1.44 10.16
CA VAL A 32 11.72 1.42 9.57
C VAL A 32 12.66 0.64 10.48
N GLU A 33 13.38 -0.33 9.91
CA GLU A 33 14.44 -1.08 10.58
C GLU A 33 15.66 -1.09 9.66
N ASN A 34 16.85 -0.75 10.19
CA ASN A 34 18.10 -0.68 9.41
C ASN A 34 17.97 0.13 8.11
N ASP A 35 17.42 1.36 8.22
CA ASP A 35 17.13 2.28 7.10
C ASP A 35 16.21 1.72 6.00
N LYS A 36 15.50 0.62 6.28
CA LYS A 36 14.57 -0.01 5.34
C LYS A 36 13.16 -0.02 5.91
N ARG A 37 12.20 0.36 5.07
CA ARG A 37 10.77 0.24 5.41
C ARG A 37 10.41 -1.24 5.47
N VAL A 38 10.00 -1.72 6.65
CA VAL A 38 9.65 -3.12 6.89
C VAL A 38 8.14 -3.34 6.92
N ALA A 39 7.37 -2.33 7.31
CA ALA A 39 5.92 -2.42 7.35
C ALA A 39 5.25 -1.08 7.04
N HIS A 40 4.04 -1.20 6.50
CA HIS A 40 3.15 -0.11 6.15
C HIS A 40 1.85 -0.32 6.91
N LEU A 41 1.44 0.68 7.70
CA LEU A 41 0.16 0.68 8.41
C LEU A 41 -0.73 1.75 7.80
N HIS A 42 -1.90 1.33 7.35
CA HIS A 42 -2.93 2.19 6.79
C HIS A 42 -4.11 2.21 7.76
N LEU A 43 -4.38 3.36 8.37
CA LEU A 43 -5.60 3.58 9.14
C LEU A 43 -6.60 4.34 8.27
N MET A 44 -7.83 3.87 8.22
CA MET A 44 -8.93 4.48 7.47
C MET A 44 -10.16 4.56 8.37
N GLN A 45 -11.07 5.47 8.05
CA GLN A 45 -12.36 5.52 8.74
C GLN A 45 -13.23 4.32 8.31
N GLU A 46 -14.12 3.90 9.20
CA GLU A 46 -15.14 2.93 8.87
C GLU A 46 -16.00 3.44 7.70
N GLY A 47 -16.28 2.57 6.73
CA GLY A 47 -17.02 2.93 5.51
C GLY A 47 -16.17 3.52 4.37
N GLU A 48 -14.86 3.74 4.58
CA GLU A 48 -13.96 4.13 3.48
C GLU A 48 -13.92 3.04 2.39
N GLU A 49 -14.32 3.39 1.16
CA GLU A 49 -14.44 2.46 0.04
C GLU A 49 -13.13 1.71 -0.23
N ARG A 50 -11.99 2.40 -0.08
CA ARG A 50 -10.65 1.82 -0.25
C ARG A 50 -10.32 0.70 0.73
N TRP A 51 -10.98 0.65 1.88
CA TRP A 51 -10.85 -0.48 2.80
C TRP A 51 -11.44 -1.75 2.18
N GLY A 52 -12.65 -1.65 1.62
CA GLY A 52 -13.33 -2.74 0.93
C GLY A 52 -12.55 -3.23 -0.27
N GLU A 53 -12.10 -2.31 -1.14
CA GLU A 53 -11.29 -2.65 -2.32
C GLU A 53 -10.01 -3.43 -1.95
N GLN A 54 -9.32 -3.05 -0.86
CA GLN A 54 -8.10 -3.74 -0.44
C GLN A 54 -8.37 -5.16 0.05
N LEU A 55 -9.45 -5.35 0.81
CA LEU A 55 -9.85 -6.67 1.27
C LEU A 55 -10.31 -7.55 0.10
N GLU A 56 -11.08 -6.98 -0.81
CA GLU A 56 -11.58 -7.67 -2.00
C GLU A 56 -10.45 -8.05 -2.96
N PHE A 57 -9.48 -7.16 -3.19
CA PHE A 57 -8.31 -7.51 -3.99
C PHE A 57 -7.53 -8.67 -3.34
N ARG A 58 -7.38 -8.67 -2.02
CA ARG A 58 -6.70 -9.76 -1.29
C ARG A 58 -7.43 -11.09 -1.47
N THR A 59 -8.76 -11.11 -1.41
CA THR A 59 -9.54 -12.35 -1.54
C THR A 59 -9.57 -12.84 -2.98
N ARG A 60 -9.66 -11.94 -3.97
CA ARG A 60 -9.69 -12.29 -5.40
C ARG A 60 -8.34 -12.65 -5.98
N ALA A 61 -7.24 -12.13 -5.41
CA ALA A 61 -5.89 -12.46 -5.86
C ALA A 61 -5.43 -13.82 -5.31
N ASP A 62 -6.24 -14.87 -5.50
CA ASP A 62 -5.94 -16.25 -5.13
C ASP A 62 -5.38 -17.05 -6.32
N GLY A 63 -4.72 -18.18 -6.01
CA GLY A 63 -4.16 -19.12 -6.98
C GLY A 63 -3.46 -18.46 -8.17
N HIS A 64 -4.07 -18.59 -9.36
CA HIS A 64 -3.50 -18.12 -10.61
C HIS A 64 -3.36 -16.59 -10.70
N LEU A 65 -4.27 -15.81 -10.09
CA LEU A 65 -4.17 -14.35 -10.08
C LEU A 65 -3.03 -13.88 -9.17
N ALA A 66 -2.77 -14.59 -8.07
CA ALA A 66 -1.60 -14.33 -7.22
C ALA A 66 -0.29 -14.49 -8.00
N ASP A 67 -0.18 -15.56 -8.80
CA ASP A 67 0.99 -15.85 -9.63
C ASP A 67 1.20 -14.80 -10.72
N GLN A 68 0.12 -14.41 -11.42
CA GLN A 68 0.17 -13.33 -12.39
C GLN A 68 0.62 -12.01 -11.75
N TYR A 69 0.09 -11.69 -10.56
CA TYR A 69 0.47 -10.47 -9.85
C TYR A 69 1.94 -10.51 -9.39
N ALA A 70 2.42 -11.66 -8.91
CA ALA A 70 3.81 -11.84 -8.53
C ALA A 70 4.76 -11.69 -9.73
N ALA A 71 4.44 -12.32 -10.85
CA ALA A 71 5.20 -12.19 -12.09
C ALA A 71 5.22 -10.76 -12.62
N LEU A 72 4.08 -10.07 -12.59
CA LEU A 72 3.97 -8.66 -12.93
C LEU A 72 4.91 -7.81 -12.07
N LYS A 73 4.82 -7.93 -10.73
CA LYS A 73 5.66 -7.18 -9.79
C LYS A 73 7.15 -7.36 -10.06
N ARG A 74 7.61 -8.60 -10.28
CA ARG A 74 9.02 -8.88 -10.63
C ARG A 74 9.45 -8.16 -11.90
N ARG A 75 8.64 -8.27 -12.97
CA ARG A 75 8.93 -7.64 -14.26
C ARG A 75 8.99 -6.11 -14.17
N ILE A 76 8.02 -5.47 -13.51
CA ILE A 76 7.98 -4.01 -13.42
C ILE A 76 9.01 -3.47 -12.43
N ALA A 77 9.42 -4.23 -11.40
CA ALA A 77 10.51 -3.86 -10.52
C ALA A 77 11.85 -3.79 -11.28
N GLN A 78 12.08 -4.73 -12.21
CA GLN A 78 13.25 -4.69 -13.10
C GLN A 78 13.17 -3.51 -14.08
N LYS A 79 11.99 -3.29 -14.69
CA LYS A 79 11.79 -2.24 -15.70
C LYS A 79 11.86 -0.82 -15.13
N PHE A 80 11.32 -0.61 -13.92
CA PHE A 80 11.19 0.70 -13.28
C PHE A 80 11.99 0.76 -11.97
N ASN A 81 13.19 0.16 -11.96
CA ASN A 81 14.06 0.07 -10.78
C ASN A 81 14.43 1.43 -10.16
N HIS A 82 14.42 2.51 -10.96
CA HIS A 82 14.68 3.89 -10.54
C HIS A 82 13.45 4.80 -10.62
N ASP A 83 12.28 4.27 -10.98
CA ASP A 83 11.05 5.04 -11.19
C ASP A 83 9.91 4.44 -10.36
N ARG A 84 9.84 4.88 -9.09
CA ARG A 84 8.85 4.39 -8.13
C ARG A 84 7.42 4.72 -8.55
N GLU A 85 7.22 5.86 -9.21
CA GLU A 85 5.88 6.30 -9.63
C GLU A 85 5.37 5.39 -10.76
N LYS A 86 6.18 5.12 -11.80
CA LYS A 86 5.82 4.16 -12.85
C LYS A 86 5.64 2.74 -12.33
N TYR A 87 6.46 2.31 -11.37
CA TYR A 87 6.24 1.02 -10.71
C TYR A 87 4.86 0.95 -10.05
N THR A 88 4.45 2.02 -9.38
CA THR A 88 3.17 2.09 -8.67
C THR A 88 2.00 2.13 -9.66
N GLU A 89 2.07 2.94 -10.70
CA GLU A 89 1.05 3.03 -11.75
C GLU A 89 0.85 1.69 -12.47
N ALA A 90 1.95 1.03 -12.85
CA ALA A 90 1.90 -0.21 -13.63
C ALA A 90 1.23 -1.37 -12.88
N LYS A 91 1.39 -1.46 -11.55
CA LYS A 91 0.65 -2.46 -10.76
C LYS A 91 -0.80 -2.06 -10.47
N THR A 92 -1.11 -0.76 -10.39
CA THR A 92 -2.48 -0.26 -10.18
C THR A 92 -3.42 -0.70 -11.30
N ALA A 93 -2.96 -0.70 -12.55
CA ALA A 93 -3.75 -1.18 -13.68
C ALA A 93 -4.20 -2.64 -13.51
N PHE A 94 -3.34 -3.51 -12.97
CA PHE A 94 -3.67 -4.91 -12.70
C PHE A 94 -4.67 -5.04 -11.54
N ILE A 95 -4.45 -4.30 -10.44
CA ILE A 95 -5.36 -4.28 -9.29
C ILE A 95 -6.77 -3.90 -9.75
N ASN A 96 -6.89 -2.80 -10.50
CA ASN A 96 -8.18 -2.34 -11.03
C ASN A 96 -8.84 -3.36 -11.95
N LYS A 97 -8.06 -4.13 -12.73
CA LYS A 97 -8.59 -5.21 -13.56
C LYS A 97 -9.18 -6.33 -12.71
N VAL A 98 -8.50 -6.74 -11.65
CA VAL A 98 -8.98 -7.81 -10.74
C VAL A 98 -10.23 -7.38 -9.97
N LEU A 99 -10.31 -6.11 -9.55
CA LEU A 99 -11.49 -5.57 -8.86
C LEU A 99 -12.73 -5.41 -9.76
N ARG A 100 -12.57 -5.36 -11.09
CA ARG A 100 -13.69 -5.24 -12.05
C ARG A 100 -14.24 -6.58 -12.55
N GLN A 101 -13.67 -7.70 -12.13
CA GLN A 101 -14.18 -9.05 -12.45
C GLN A 101 -15.44 -9.37 -11.65
#